data_AF-A0A1V2A669-F1
#
_entry.id   AF-A0A1V2A669-F1
#
_cell.length_a   1.000
_cell.length_b   1.000
_cell.length_c   1.000
_cell.angle_alpha   90.00
_cell.angle_beta   90.00
_cell.angle_gamma   90.00
#
_symmetry.space_group_name_H-M   'P 1'
#
loop_
_entity.id
_entity.type
_entity.pdbx_description
1 polymer ?
#
loop_
_entity_poly.entity_id
_entity_poly.type
_entity_poly.pdbx_seq_one_letter_code
_entity_poly.pdbx_strand_id
1 'polypeptide(L)'
;MSDETPQVNKKSVSPDEVLSITDPGDEVQRRFRYQHTYTALIAIQMTSGKIAYKELLCEHHEDILGVRNDGKFEGIQIKTKQISDGALELEEESVTKSLLRFIKLNNDFPGSFKKFIFVSNCPTRNDGTGKSLNNLINQAKTKKTQDPFKPGTLEKFFKSLCEKSKSNEHDVISVLSMIEIQQGPSIEDIESKIITDHLGRMVECFQTPLPKLKIILDSIVSQIYFSSSKRVENPLQDYISFVDENEQLLDKVYINTKRISINSINRLITEPLTKNLFLSSRKGPPIQINSSTSDLMFYKMQCGLIEDDSIEIMDDLRASSETYILKNYYKTKNPTETLEQLDQIRTIVKNQAIESKSRSKLKGSPYGVIMLHDIEDRLEKIVENRHHDVYQTPYEILKGIVGILTNECKVAFSEEPTGGWKKAWINHYSKE
;
A
#
# COMPACT_ATOMS: atom_id res chain seq x y z
N MET A 1 1.30 69.19 -18.97
CA MET A 1 2.10 68.19 -18.25
C MET A 1 1.18 67.47 -17.29
N SER A 2 0.74 66.28 -17.68
CA SER A 2 0.06 65.31 -16.83
C SER A 2 0.44 63.95 -17.38
N ASP A 3 1.55 63.42 -16.87
CA ASP A 3 2.03 62.06 -17.12
C ASP A 3 1.07 61.09 -16.42
N GLU A 4 0.11 60.54 -17.15
CA GLU A 4 -0.59 59.33 -16.73
C GLU A 4 0.20 58.12 -17.19
N THR A 5 1.04 57.60 -16.29
CA THR A 5 1.60 56.26 -16.44
C THR A 5 0.51 55.24 -16.10
N PRO A 6 0.17 54.30 -16.99
CA PRO A 6 -0.82 53.28 -16.68
C PRO A 6 -0.26 52.33 -15.62
N GLN A 7 -0.87 52.33 -14.43
CA GLN A 7 -0.62 51.33 -13.41
C GLN A 7 -1.01 49.96 -13.96
N VAL A 8 0.00 49.16 -14.32
CA VAL A 8 -0.18 47.74 -14.62
C VAL A 8 -0.69 47.07 -13.36
N ASN A 9 -1.98 46.73 -13.39
CA ASN A 9 -2.68 46.01 -12.36
C ASN A 9 -2.00 44.62 -12.22
N LYS A 10 -1.06 44.48 -11.29
CA LYS A 10 -0.43 43.19 -10.96
C LYS A 10 -1.55 42.28 -10.45
N LYS A 11 -2.05 41.40 -11.32
CA LYS A 11 -2.91 40.28 -10.94
C LYS A 11 -2.23 39.58 -9.76
N SER A 12 -2.85 39.62 -8.58
CA SER A 12 -2.39 38.89 -7.41
C SER A 12 -2.61 37.41 -7.70
N VAL A 13 -1.59 36.75 -8.24
CA VAL A 13 -1.62 35.31 -8.49
C VAL A 13 -1.63 34.62 -7.13
N SER A 14 -2.62 33.74 -6.93
CA SER A 14 -2.77 33.03 -5.67
C SER A 14 -1.71 31.91 -5.57
N PRO A 15 -1.22 31.55 -4.37
CA PRO A 15 -0.21 30.49 -4.21
C PRO A 15 -0.61 29.12 -4.80
N ASP A 16 -1.90 28.82 -4.95
CA ASP A 16 -2.43 27.60 -5.60
C ASP A 16 -2.39 27.65 -7.14
N GLU A 17 -2.10 28.81 -7.73
CA GLU A 17 -1.97 29.01 -9.19
C GLU A 17 -0.49 29.06 -9.64
N VAL A 18 0.46 29.11 -8.69
CA VAL A 18 1.91 29.12 -8.98
C VAL A 18 2.51 27.78 -8.58
N LEU A 19 3.01 27.04 -9.56
CA LEU A 19 3.73 25.79 -9.31
C LEU A 19 4.99 26.05 -8.46
N SER A 20 5.12 25.37 -7.32
CA SER A 20 6.37 25.35 -6.56
C SER A 20 7.40 24.52 -7.34
N ILE A 21 8.31 25.20 -8.05
CA ILE A 21 9.30 24.57 -8.92
C ILE A 21 10.38 23.80 -8.13
N THR A 22 10.63 24.22 -6.88
CA THR A 22 11.67 23.64 -6.02
C THR A 22 11.05 23.25 -4.69
N ASP A 23 10.18 22.25 -4.69
CA ASP A 23 9.74 21.56 -3.47
C ASP A 23 10.68 20.39 -3.18
N PRO A 24 11.63 20.52 -2.22
CA PRO A 24 12.56 19.46 -1.91
C PRO A 24 11.86 18.25 -1.27
N GLY A 25 10.69 18.44 -0.66
CA GLY A 25 9.89 17.37 -0.08
C GLY A 25 9.35 16.43 -1.15
N ASP A 26 8.78 16.99 -2.21
CA ASP A 26 8.29 16.23 -3.37
C ASP A 26 9.40 15.43 -4.04
N GLU A 27 10.59 16.03 -4.21
CA GLU A 27 11.73 15.33 -4.77
C GLU A 27 12.19 14.16 -3.90
N VAL A 28 12.30 14.37 -2.59
CA VAL A 28 12.74 13.32 -1.66
C VAL A 28 11.73 12.16 -1.65
N GLN A 29 10.44 12.45 -1.61
CA GLN A 29 9.39 11.43 -1.67
C GLN A 29 9.42 10.65 -2.99
N ARG A 30 9.64 11.33 -4.13
CA ARG A 30 9.80 10.68 -5.44
C ARG A 30 10.99 9.72 -5.47
N ARG A 31 12.12 10.07 -4.85
CA ARG A 31 13.30 9.21 -4.78
C ARG A 31 13.05 7.96 -3.94
N PHE A 32 12.38 8.09 -2.79
CA PHE A 32 11.96 6.92 -1.99
C PHE A 32 10.94 6.05 -2.72
N ARG A 33 9.95 6.66 -3.40
CA ARG A 33 9.00 5.92 -4.23
C ARG A 33 9.73 5.14 -5.31
N TYR A 34 10.70 5.74 -6.01
CA TYR A 34 11.51 5.04 -7.00
C TYR A 34 12.20 3.81 -6.41
N GLN A 35 12.83 3.95 -5.24
CA GLN A 35 13.48 2.84 -4.56
C GLN A 35 12.50 1.71 -4.26
N HIS A 36 11.33 2.01 -3.71
CA HIS A 36 10.31 1.01 -3.40
C HIS A 36 9.74 0.35 -4.65
N THR A 37 9.52 1.12 -5.71
CA THR A 37 9.04 0.62 -7.00
C THR A 37 10.11 -0.25 -7.69
N TYR A 38 11.39 0.08 -7.57
CA TYR A 38 12.48 -0.77 -8.05
C TYR A 38 12.57 -2.07 -7.23
N THR A 39 12.41 -2.02 -5.90
CA THR A 39 12.29 -3.24 -5.09
C THR A 39 11.10 -4.09 -5.52
N ALA A 40 9.98 -3.48 -5.92
CA ALA A 40 8.82 -4.21 -6.44
C ALA A 40 9.15 -4.94 -7.74
N LEU A 41 9.91 -4.31 -8.64
CA LEU A 41 10.44 -4.96 -9.84
C LEU A 41 11.26 -6.21 -9.49
N ILE A 42 12.19 -6.10 -8.54
CA ILE A 42 13.01 -7.24 -8.08
C ILE A 42 12.13 -8.32 -7.44
N ALA A 43 11.15 -7.96 -6.63
CA ALA A 43 10.22 -8.89 -6.01
C ALA A 43 9.37 -9.67 -7.04
N ILE A 44 8.94 -9.00 -8.11
CA ILE A 44 8.22 -9.63 -9.24
C ILE A 44 9.16 -10.55 -10.02
N GLN A 45 10.40 -10.15 -10.27
CA GLN A 45 11.41 -10.99 -10.92
C GLN A 45 11.75 -12.24 -10.09
N MET A 46 11.85 -12.08 -8.76
CA MET A 46 12.03 -13.18 -7.81
C MET A 46 10.86 -14.16 -7.90
N THR A 47 9.64 -13.65 -7.86
CA THR A 47 8.41 -14.46 -7.89
C THR A 47 8.23 -15.19 -9.23
N SER A 48 8.60 -14.55 -10.34
CA SER A 48 8.60 -15.17 -11.68
C SER A 48 9.78 -16.10 -11.95
N GLY A 49 10.67 -16.31 -10.97
CA GLY A 49 11.85 -17.18 -11.11
C GLY A 49 12.94 -16.65 -12.05
N LYS A 50 12.86 -15.39 -12.49
CA LYS A 50 13.89 -14.76 -13.34
C LYS A 50 15.21 -14.52 -12.60
N ILE A 51 15.14 -14.40 -11.27
CA ILE A 51 16.30 -14.28 -10.38
C ILE A 51 16.20 -15.33 -9.26
N ALA A 52 17.35 -15.88 -8.86
CA ALA A 52 17.44 -16.99 -7.91
C ALA A 52 17.43 -16.54 -6.44
N TYR A 53 16.52 -15.63 -6.09
CA TYR A 53 16.32 -15.17 -4.72
C TYR A 53 15.19 -15.96 -4.05
N LYS A 54 15.35 -16.26 -2.77
CA LYS A 54 14.30 -16.87 -1.93
C LYS A 54 13.46 -15.81 -1.22
N GLU A 55 14.07 -14.66 -0.93
CA GLU A 55 13.49 -13.55 -0.19
C GLU A 55 14.35 -12.28 -0.34
N LEU A 56 13.75 -11.14 -0.02
CA LEU A 56 14.40 -9.84 0.04
C LEU A 56 14.32 -9.29 1.45
N LEU A 57 15.34 -8.53 1.89
CA LEU A 57 15.24 -7.67 3.06
C LEU A 57 15.34 -6.20 2.63
N CYS A 58 14.36 -5.40 3.03
CA CYS A 58 14.29 -3.98 2.72
C CYS A 58 14.96 -3.15 3.82
N GLU A 59 15.82 -2.20 3.45
CA GLU A 59 16.51 -1.31 4.40
C GLU A 59 17.23 -2.08 5.53
N HIS A 60 17.90 -3.18 5.17
CA HIS A 60 18.64 -4.04 6.09
C HIS A 60 20.05 -4.29 5.57
N HIS A 61 21.03 -3.64 6.19
CA HIS A 61 22.42 -3.55 5.74
C HIS A 61 22.64 -2.86 4.38
N GLU A 62 21.72 -3.03 3.42
CA GLU A 62 21.62 -2.34 2.13
C GLU A 62 20.20 -1.84 1.85
N ASP A 63 20.03 -1.06 0.78
CA ASP A 63 18.72 -0.61 0.30
C ASP A 63 17.83 -1.82 0.00
N ILE A 64 18.38 -2.82 -0.70
CA ILE A 64 17.81 -4.15 -0.86
C ILE A 64 18.91 -5.18 -0.61
N LEU A 65 18.61 -6.17 0.23
CA LEU A 65 19.45 -7.34 0.41
C LEU A 65 18.73 -8.57 -0.16
N GLY A 66 19.20 -9.08 -1.29
CA GLY A 66 18.66 -10.29 -1.92
C GLY A 66 19.29 -11.53 -1.30
N VAL A 67 18.47 -12.43 -0.72
CA VAL A 67 18.97 -13.70 -0.20
C VAL A 67 18.78 -14.77 -1.26
N ARG A 68 19.89 -15.37 -1.70
CA ARG A 68 19.88 -16.38 -2.76
C ARG A 68 19.47 -17.75 -2.24
N ASN A 69 19.09 -18.62 -3.17
CA ASN A 69 18.80 -20.03 -2.88
C ASN A 69 20.03 -20.81 -2.37
N ASP A 70 21.24 -20.36 -2.72
CA ASP A 70 22.52 -20.93 -2.26
C ASP A 70 22.97 -20.41 -0.88
N GLY A 71 22.15 -19.57 -0.22
CA GLY A 71 22.44 -19.00 1.09
C GLY A 71 23.39 -17.81 1.08
N LYS A 72 23.91 -17.38 -0.08
CA LYS A 72 24.68 -16.13 -0.20
C LYS A 72 23.77 -14.93 -0.37
N PHE A 73 24.34 -13.75 -0.16
CA PHE A 73 23.65 -12.47 -0.30
C PHE A 73 24.08 -11.68 -1.53
N GLU A 74 23.16 -10.90 -2.09
CA GLU A 74 23.46 -9.84 -3.05
C GLU A 74 23.00 -8.52 -2.47
N GLY A 75 23.95 -7.62 -2.21
CA GLY A 75 23.67 -6.28 -1.70
C GLY A 75 23.40 -5.32 -2.85
N ILE A 76 22.23 -4.67 -2.86
CA ILE A 76 21.83 -3.77 -3.94
C ILE A 76 21.69 -2.36 -3.36
N GLN A 77 22.41 -1.42 -3.96
CA GLN A 77 22.34 -0.01 -3.59
C GLN A 77 21.75 0.78 -4.77
N ILE A 78 20.68 1.52 -4.51
CA ILE A 78 19.95 2.30 -5.51
C ILE A 78 20.38 3.77 -5.39
N LYS A 79 20.60 4.40 -6.55
CA LYS A 79 20.88 5.82 -6.66
C LYS A 79 19.94 6.47 -7.66
N THR A 80 19.45 7.64 -7.26
CA THR A 80 18.52 8.44 -8.06
C THR A 80 19.16 9.79 -8.36
N LYS A 81 19.12 10.21 -9.61
CA LYS A 81 19.60 11.51 -10.09
C LYS A 81 18.65 12.03 -11.17
N GLN A 82 18.49 13.36 -11.28
CA GLN A 82 17.71 13.91 -12.38
C GLN A 82 18.43 13.64 -13.69
N ILE A 83 17.70 13.30 -14.75
CA ILE A 83 18.32 12.98 -16.05
C ILE A 83 19.07 14.19 -16.62
N SER A 84 18.57 15.40 -16.32
CA SER A 84 19.22 16.68 -16.65
C SER A 84 20.63 16.82 -16.11
N ASP A 85 20.94 16.16 -14.98
CA ASP A 85 22.23 16.28 -14.29
C ASP A 85 23.32 15.37 -14.90
N GLY A 86 22.97 14.64 -15.97
CA GLY A 86 23.88 13.79 -16.71
C GLY A 86 24.23 12.47 -16.02
N ALA A 87 25.27 11.81 -16.54
CA ALA A 87 25.72 10.52 -16.05
C ALA A 87 26.33 10.60 -14.64
N LEU A 88 26.29 9.50 -13.88
CA LEU A 88 27.00 9.40 -12.60
C LEU A 88 28.51 9.28 -12.82
N GLU A 89 29.28 10.16 -12.19
CA GLU A 89 30.74 10.12 -12.15
C GLU A 89 31.27 9.44 -10.88
N LEU A 90 32.47 8.86 -10.97
CA LEU A 90 33.11 8.09 -9.89
C LEU A 90 33.31 8.88 -8.60
N GLU A 91 33.68 10.15 -8.70
CA GLU A 91 33.97 11.02 -7.55
C GLU A 91 32.72 11.63 -6.91
N GLU A 92 31.53 11.35 -7.47
CA GLU A 92 30.29 11.76 -6.81
C GLU A 92 30.18 11.12 -5.42
N GLU A 93 29.75 11.92 -4.44
CA GLU A 93 29.66 11.49 -3.05
C GLU A 93 28.74 10.27 -2.89
N SER A 94 27.66 10.23 -3.68
CA SER A 94 26.69 9.14 -3.72
C SER A 94 27.32 7.81 -4.16
N VAL A 95 28.22 7.84 -5.14
CA VAL A 95 28.98 6.68 -5.63
C VAL A 95 30.01 6.26 -4.59
N THR A 96 30.80 7.21 -4.09
CA THR A 96 31.86 6.94 -3.10
C THR A 96 31.28 6.31 -1.82
N LYS A 97 30.16 6.82 -1.31
CA LYS A 97 29.47 6.25 -0.13
C LYS A 97 29.01 4.82 -0.38
N SER A 98 28.51 4.53 -1.58
CA SER A 98 28.06 3.17 -1.95
C SER A 98 29.22 2.18 -1.97
N LEU A 99 30.34 2.55 -2.58
CA LEU A 99 31.54 1.71 -2.61
C LEU A 99 32.09 1.44 -1.22
N LEU A 100 32.16 2.47 -0.36
CA LEU A 100 32.60 2.32 1.03
C LEU A 100 31.67 1.38 1.82
N ARG A 101 30.35 1.46 1.58
CA ARG A 101 29.38 0.57 2.22
C ARG A 101 29.58 -0.89 1.82
N PHE A 102 29.78 -1.16 0.52
CA PHE A 102 30.07 -2.52 0.04
C PHE A 102 31.36 -3.09 0.65
N ILE A 103 32.42 -2.30 0.74
CA ILE A 103 33.69 -2.72 1.36
C ILE A 103 33.44 -3.05 2.83
N LYS A 104 32.76 -2.15 3.55
CA LYS A 104 32.43 -2.36 4.96
C LYS A 104 31.63 -3.65 5.16
N LEU A 105 30.59 -3.89 4.38
CA LEU A 105 29.76 -5.10 4.51
C LEU A 105 30.52 -6.39 4.20
N ASN A 106 31.39 -6.37 3.20
CA ASN A 106 32.21 -7.54 2.91
C ASN A 106 33.21 -7.85 4.04
N ASN A 107 33.74 -6.81 4.70
CA ASN A 107 34.62 -6.98 5.85
C ASN A 107 33.87 -7.42 7.11
N ASP A 108 32.67 -6.87 7.34
CA ASP A 108 31.82 -7.21 8.48
C ASP A 108 31.25 -8.64 8.34
N PHE A 109 31.02 -9.12 7.11
CA PHE A 109 30.47 -10.46 6.82
C PHE A 109 31.27 -11.23 5.74
N PRO A 110 32.54 -11.62 6.03
CA PRO A 110 33.41 -12.23 5.04
C PRO A 110 32.83 -13.49 4.41
N GLY A 111 32.90 -13.57 3.08
CA GLY A 111 32.41 -14.73 2.31
C GLY A 111 30.89 -14.88 2.26
N SER A 112 30.10 -13.98 2.85
CA SER A 112 28.63 -14.07 2.84
C SER A 112 28.01 -13.54 1.53
N PHE A 113 28.68 -12.60 0.86
CA PHE A 113 28.18 -11.97 -0.36
C PHE A 113 28.66 -12.70 -1.62
N LYS A 114 27.76 -12.85 -2.58
CA LYS A 114 28.09 -13.33 -3.93
C LYS A 114 28.53 -12.18 -4.84
N LYS A 115 27.82 -11.06 -4.74
CA LYS A 115 28.09 -9.82 -5.49
C LYS A 115 27.41 -8.61 -4.85
N PHE A 116 27.83 -7.42 -5.26
CA PHE A 116 27.15 -6.17 -4.97
C PHE A 116 26.63 -5.55 -6.26
N ILE A 117 25.44 -4.94 -6.22
CA ILE A 117 24.80 -4.38 -7.40
C ILE A 117 24.59 -2.88 -7.15
N PHE A 118 25.21 -2.06 -8.00
CA PHE A 118 24.98 -0.63 -8.04
C PHE A 118 23.92 -0.32 -9.09
N VAL A 119 22.77 0.17 -8.65
CA VAL A 119 21.63 0.49 -9.52
C VAL A 119 21.45 2.00 -9.60
N SER A 120 21.21 2.51 -10.81
CA SER A 120 20.85 3.92 -11.02
C SER A 120 19.75 4.09 -12.05
N ASN A 121 18.88 5.10 -11.87
CA ASN A 121 17.89 5.51 -12.87
C ASN A 121 18.51 6.24 -14.07
N CYS A 122 19.76 6.68 -13.95
CA CYS A 122 20.53 7.33 -15.01
C CYS A 122 21.81 6.53 -15.33
N PRO A 123 22.38 6.67 -16.54
CA PRO A 123 23.58 5.95 -16.91
C PRO A 123 24.77 6.35 -16.03
N THR A 124 25.63 5.38 -15.70
CA THR A 124 26.96 5.67 -15.18
C THR A 124 27.89 6.00 -16.33
N ARG A 125 28.83 6.92 -16.13
CA ARG A 125 29.86 7.22 -17.15
C ARG A 125 30.59 5.92 -17.55
N ASN A 126 30.64 5.66 -18.86
CA ASN A 126 31.21 4.43 -19.43
C ASN A 126 32.22 4.77 -20.52
N ASP A 127 33.34 5.34 -20.12
CA ASP A 127 34.48 5.61 -20.98
C ASP A 127 35.79 5.13 -20.31
N GLY A 128 36.91 5.21 -21.02
CA GLY A 128 38.23 4.86 -20.49
C GLY A 128 38.85 5.92 -19.57
N THR A 129 38.08 6.91 -19.12
CA THR A 129 38.61 8.00 -18.29
C THR A 129 38.69 7.62 -16.82
N GLY A 130 39.33 8.46 -16.02
CA GLY A 130 39.40 8.28 -14.56
C GLY A 130 38.15 8.70 -13.79
N LYS A 131 37.12 9.16 -14.49
CA LYS A 131 35.82 9.51 -13.90
C LYS A 131 34.80 8.39 -14.04
N SER A 132 35.16 7.32 -14.74
CA SER A 132 34.28 6.22 -15.10
C SER A 132 34.30 5.13 -14.04
N LEU A 133 33.17 4.94 -13.35
CA LEU A 133 32.98 3.83 -12.42
C LEU A 133 33.09 2.47 -13.13
N ASN A 134 32.58 2.38 -14.36
CA ASN A 134 32.72 1.19 -15.20
C ASN A 134 34.18 0.84 -15.45
N ASN A 135 35.03 1.83 -15.74
CA ASN A 135 36.45 1.60 -16.00
C ASN A 135 37.16 1.03 -14.76
N LEU A 136 36.88 1.57 -13.58
CA LEU A 136 37.43 1.07 -12.32
C LEU A 136 37.04 -0.39 -12.07
N ILE A 137 35.75 -0.71 -12.18
CA ILE A 137 35.22 -2.06 -11.92
C ILE A 137 35.74 -3.06 -12.96
N ASN A 138 35.78 -2.68 -14.24
CA ASN A 138 36.29 -3.56 -15.31
C ASN A 138 37.78 -3.87 -15.13
N GLN A 139 38.57 -2.88 -14.69
CA GLN A 139 39.97 -3.12 -14.34
C GLN A 139 40.07 -4.02 -13.10
N ALA A 140 39.30 -3.77 -12.05
CA ALA A 140 39.33 -4.62 -10.84
C ALA A 140 39.00 -6.09 -11.14
N LYS A 141 38.10 -6.37 -12.10
CA LYS A 141 37.74 -7.74 -12.54
C LYS A 141 38.85 -8.44 -13.33
N THR A 142 39.66 -7.69 -14.06
CA THR A 142 40.69 -8.24 -14.98
C THR A 142 42.10 -8.17 -14.40
N LYS A 143 42.28 -7.41 -13.31
CA LYS A 143 43.57 -7.18 -12.66
C LYS A 143 44.12 -8.49 -12.11
N LYS A 144 45.22 -8.95 -12.70
CA LYS A 144 46.14 -9.90 -12.06
C LYS A 144 46.95 -9.07 -11.06
N THR A 145 46.86 -9.42 -9.79
CA THR A 145 47.40 -8.68 -8.63
C THR A 145 48.81 -8.10 -8.88
N GLN A 146 48.90 -6.77 -9.05
CA GLN A 146 50.02 -5.82 -8.79
C GLN A 146 50.08 -4.61 -9.75
N ASP A 147 49.37 -4.61 -10.87
CA ASP A 147 49.42 -3.46 -11.82
C ASP A 147 48.63 -2.24 -11.33
N PRO A 148 49.12 -0.99 -11.44
CA PRO A 148 48.35 0.20 -11.06
C PRO A 148 47.15 0.42 -11.99
N PHE A 149 46.07 0.98 -11.46
CA PHE A 149 44.89 1.39 -12.23
C PHE A 149 45.25 2.52 -13.21
N LYS A 150 44.71 2.47 -14.43
CA LYS A 150 44.96 3.46 -15.48
C LYS A 150 43.66 4.08 -15.97
N PRO A 151 43.54 5.40 -16.17
CA PRO A 151 44.56 6.44 -15.95
C PRO A 151 44.85 6.66 -14.47
N GLY A 152 45.97 7.32 -14.14
CA GLY A 152 46.43 7.50 -12.75
C GLY A 152 45.45 8.25 -11.83
N THR A 153 44.42 8.88 -12.37
CA THR A 153 43.28 9.41 -11.59
C THR A 153 42.45 8.29 -10.94
N LEU A 154 42.26 7.14 -11.61
CA LEU A 154 41.64 5.97 -10.98
C LEU A 154 42.48 5.43 -9.83
N GLU A 155 43.80 5.37 -10.01
CA GLU A 155 44.71 4.92 -8.98
C GLU A 155 44.65 5.82 -7.74
N LYS A 156 44.59 7.15 -7.93
CA LYS A 156 44.40 8.10 -6.83
C LYS A 156 43.08 7.88 -6.11
N PHE A 157 41.99 7.68 -6.86
CA PHE A 157 40.68 7.39 -6.27
C PHE A 157 40.69 6.07 -5.49
N PHE A 158 41.28 5.01 -6.05
CA PHE A 158 41.43 3.72 -5.40
C PHE A 158 42.22 3.81 -4.09
N LYS A 159 43.34 4.54 -4.07
CA LYS A 159 44.10 4.78 -2.84
C LYS A 159 43.29 5.54 -1.80
N SER A 160 42.57 6.58 -2.23
CA SER A 160 41.64 7.30 -1.34
C SER A 160 40.54 6.39 -0.78
N LEU A 161 40.05 5.43 -1.57
CA LEU A 161 39.06 4.46 -1.15
C LEU A 161 39.63 3.49 -0.10
N CYS A 162 40.88 3.04 -0.26
CA CYS A 162 41.58 2.20 0.72
C CYS A 162 41.79 2.95 2.04
N GLU A 163 42.24 4.21 1.98
CA GLU A 163 42.43 5.07 3.15
C GLU A 163 41.11 5.28 3.91
N LYS A 164 40.03 5.63 3.20
CA LYS A 164 38.71 5.88 3.80
C LYS A 164 38.06 4.62 4.38
N SER A 165 38.26 3.47 3.75
CA SER A 165 37.73 2.18 4.22
C SER A 165 38.61 1.51 5.28
N LYS A 166 39.83 2.02 5.53
CA LYS A 166 40.84 1.40 6.41
C LYS A 166 41.07 -0.09 6.09
N SER A 167 40.97 -0.44 4.82
CA SER A 167 41.03 -1.83 4.32
C SER A 167 42.26 -2.03 3.44
N ASN A 168 42.71 -3.28 3.33
CA ASN A 168 43.85 -3.61 2.48
C ASN A 168 43.47 -3.49 0.99
N GLU A 169 44.45 -3.15 0.16
CA GLU A 169 44.24 -3.03 -1.29
C GLU A 169 43.66 -4.30 -1.91
N HIS A 170 44.10 -5.47 -1.44
CA HIS A 170 43.59 -6.77 -1.90
C HIS A 170 42.09 -6.93 -1.62
N ASP A 171 41.64 -6.56 -0.42
CA ASP A 171 40.24 -6.70 -0.01
C ASP A 171 39.35 -5.73 -0.80
N VAL A 172 39.82 -4.50 -1.00
CA VAL A 172 39.12 -3.50 -1.83
C VAL A 172 39.02 -3.96 -3.29
N ILE A 173 40.10 -4.49 -3.88
CA ILE A 173 40.06 -5.03 -5.24
C ILE A 173 39.09 -6.22 -5.33
N SER A 174 39.11 -7.12 -4.34
CA SER A 174 38.18 -8.25 -4.27
C SER A 174 36.74 -7.76 -4.28
N VAL A 175 36.40 -6.76 -3.46
CA VAL A 175 35.05 -6.18 -3.42
C VAL A 175 34.69 -5.52 -4.74
N LEU A 176 35.57 -4.68 -5.30
CA LEU A 176 35.34 -4.02 -6.59
C LEU A 176 35.10 -5.03 -7.73
N SER A 177 35.80 -6.18 -7.70
CA SER A 177 35.61 -7.24 -8.70
C SER A 177 34.23 -7.91 -8.62
N MET A 178 33.59 -7.86 -7.44
CA MET A 178 32.26 -8.40 -7.18
C MET A 178 31.13 -7.41 -7.53
N ILE A 179 31.44 -6.17 -7.93
CA ILE A 179 30.41 -5.18 -8.24
C ILE A 179 29.87 -5.36 -9.66
N GLU A 180 28.55 -5.31 -9.80
CA GLU A 180 27.84 -5.16 -11.06
C GLU A 180 27.13 -3.80 -11.10
N ILE A 181 27.21 -3.11 -12.24
CA ILE A 181 26.44 -1.90 -12.48
C ILE A 181 25.22 -2.27 -13.30
N GLN A 182 24.06 -1.79 -12.88
CA GLN A 182 22.81 -1.96 -13.59
C GLN A 182 22.12 -0.61 -13.76
N GLN A 183 21.65 -0.35 -14.98
CA GLN A 183 20.79 0.79 -15.24
C GLN A 183 19.33 0.37 -15.07
N GLY A 184 18.65 1.00 -14.11
CA GLY A 184 17.22 0.83 -13.91
C GLY A 184 16.39 1.68 -14.87
N PRO A 185 15.06 1.49 -14.88
CA PRO A 185 14.11 2.39 -15.52
C PRO A 185 14.26 3.85 -15.04
N SER A 186 13.71 4.79 -15.81
CA SER A 186 13.66 6.19 -15.39
C SER A 186 12.66 6.36 -14.24
N ILE A 187 12.76 7.47 -13.51
CA ILE A 187 11.81 7.77 -12.43
C ILE A 187 10.37 7.91 -12.97
N GLU A 188 10.25 8.37 -14.21
CA GLU A 188 8.95 8.64 -14.86
C GLU A 188 8.30 7.39 -15.44
N ASP A 189 9.09 6.41 -15.90
CA ASP A 189 8.59 5.26 -16.67
C ASP A 189 8.63 3.91 -15.93
N ILE A 190 9.19 3.88 -14.71
CA ILE A 190 9.39 2.64 -13.96
C ILE A 190 8.09 1.85 -13.75
N GLU A 191 6.99 2.51 -13.38
CA GLU A 191 5.71 1.84 -13.15
C GLU A 191 5.17 1.21 -14.44
N SER A 192 5.18 1.96 -15.54
CA SER A 192 4.71 1.50 -16.85
C SER A 192 5.52 0.31 -17.37
N LYS A 193 6.85 0.33 -17.18
CA LYS A 193 7.74 -0.78 -17.54
C LYS A 193 7.49 -2.01 -16.69
N ILE A 194 7.33 -1.86 -15.38
CA ILE A 194 7.00 -2.99 -14.51
C ILE A 194 5.69 -3.64 -14.95
N ILE A 195 4.64 -2.84 -15.19
CA ILE A 195 3.34 -3.36 -15.60
C ILE A 195 3.42 -4.08 -16.95
N THR A 196 4.08 -3.48 -17.95
CA THR A 196 4.08 -4.00 -19.33
C THR A 196 5.07 -5.16 -19.53
N ASP A 197 6.27 -5.07 -18.96
CA ASP A 197 7.36 -6.01 -19.25
C ASP A 197 7.54 -7.12 -18.20
N HIS A 198 6.99 -6.93 -17.00
CA HIS A 198 7.14 -7.87 -15.89
C HIS A 198 5.79 -8.42 -15.44
N LEU A 199 4.96 -7.60 -14.82
CA LEU A 199 3.71 -8.04 -14.20
C LEU A 199 2.71 -8.59 -15.25
N GLY A 200 2.48 -7.86 -16.34
CA GLY A 200 1.57 -8.28 -17.42
C GLY A 200 2.04 -9.50 -18.21
N ARG A 201 3.31 -9.90 -18.08
CA ARG A 201 3.86 -11.12 -18.70
C ARG A 201 3.83 -12.34 -17.77
N MET A 202 3.40 -12.18 -16.53
CA MET A 202 3.19 -13.31 -15.63
C MET A 202 1.96 -14.11 -16.07
N VAL A 203 2.01 -15.43 -15.94
CA VAL A 203 0.95 -16.34 -16.40
C VAL A 203 -0.38 -16.01 -15.74
N GLU A 204 -0.34 -15.62 -14.47
CA GLU A 204 -1.48 -15.24 -13.64
C GLU A 204 -2.11 -13.90 -14.07
N CYS A 205 -1.35 -13.04 -14.76
CA CYS A 205 -1.72 -11.66 -15.06
C CYS A 205 -1.93 -11.38 -16.55
N PHE A 206 -1.68 -12.36 -17.43
CA PHE A 206 -1.62 -12.19 -18.89
C PHE A 206 -2.91 -11.63 -19.53
N GLN A 207 -4.06 -11.77 -18.87
CA GLN A 207 -5.36 -11.28 -19.34
C GLN A 207 -5.98 -10.20 -18.44
N THR A 208 -5.21 -9.68 -17.49
CA THR A 208 -5.71 -8.74 -16.50
C THR A 208 -5.73 -7.31 -17.05
N PRO A 209 -6.85 -6.56 -16.92
CA PRO A 209 -6.91 -5.17 -17.37
C PRO A 209 -5.90 -4.26 -16.66
N LEU A 210 -5.40 -3.26 -17.37
CA LEU A 210 -4.39 -2.29 -16.87
C LEU A 210 -4.73 -1.68 -15.50
N PRO A 211 -5.97 -1.23 -15.20
CA PRO A 211 -6.29 -0.68 -13.88
C PRO A 211 -6.09 -1.69 -12.74
N LYS A 212 -6.35 -2.98 -13.00
CA LYS A 212 -6.20 -4.04 -12.01
C LYS A 212 -4.73 -4.40 -11.80
N LEU A 213 -3.92 -4.39 -12.86
CA LEU A 213 -2.46 -4.52 -12.76
C LEU A 213 -1.84 -3.38 -11.94
N LYS A 214 -2.35 -2.15 -12.11
CA LYS A 214 -1.89 -0.99 -11.32
C LYS A 214 -2.19 -1.17 -9.83
N ILE A 215 -3.40 -1.63 -9.47
CA ILE A 215 -3.76 -1.92 -8.07
C ILE A 215 -2.82 -2.98 -7.46
N ILE A 216 -2.49 -4.03 -8.22
CA ILE A 216 -1.55 -5.06 -7.77
C ILE A 216 -0.16 -4.44 -7.52
N LEU A 217 0.35 -3.64 -8.47
CA LEU A 217 1.63 -2.96 -8.30
C LEU A 217 1.64 -2.03 -7.09
N ASP A 218 0.63 -1.19 -6.93
CA ASP A 218 0.50 -0.27 -5.80
C ASP A 218 0.45 -1.01 -4.46
N SER A 219 -0.20 -2.19 -4.42
CA SER A 219 -0.25 -3.05 -3.22
C SER A 219 1.13 -3.63 -2.88
N ILE A 220 1.89 -4.07 -3.90
CA ILE A 220 3.27 -4.56 -3.72
C ILE A 220 4.18 -3.43 -3.24
N VAL A 221 4.11 -2.26 -3.88
CA VAL A 221 4.90 -1.08 -3.50
C VAL A 221 4.57 -0.64 -2.07
N SER A 222 3.30 -0.67 -1.67
CA SER A 222 2.87 -0.35 -0.31
C SER A 222 3.42 -1.34 0.71
N GLN A 223 3.39 -2.65 0.41
CA GLN A 223 4.00 -3.67 1.28
C GLN A 223 5.50 -3.44 1.46
N ILE A 224 6.20 -3.08 0.39
CA ILE A 224 7.62 -2.77 0.42
C ILE A 224 7.89 -1.49 1.22
N TYR A 225 7.08 -0.46 1.06
CA TYR A 225 7.15 0.75 1.87
C TYR A 225 7.03 0.41 3.36
N PHE A 226 6.04 -0.40 3.75
CA PHE A 226 5.89 -0.83 5.14
C PHE A 226 7.10 -1.63 5.63
N SER A 227 7.65 -2.51 4.80
CA SER A 227 8.84 -3.32 5.14
C SER A 227 10.13 -2.49 5.19
N SER A 228 10.18 -1.38 4.45
CA SER A 228 11.30 -0.43 4.45
C SER A 228 11.21 0.52 5.64
N SER A 229 9.99 0.82 6.09
CA SER A 229 9.72 1.59 7.29
C SER A 229 9.99 0.77 8.55
N LYS A 230 10.36 1.41 9.67
CA LYS A 230 10.46 0.75 10.99
C LYS A 230 9.09 0.39 11.59
N ARG A 231 8.06 0.21 10.75
CA ARG A 231 6.69 -0.05 11.17
C ARG A 231 6.57 -1.50 11.65
N VAL A 232 6.07 -1.66 12.86
CA VAL A 232 5.68 -2.96 13.43
C VAL A 232 4.18 -2.88 13.62
N GLU A 233 3.40 -3.68 12.88
CA GLU A 233 1.93 -3.64 12.94
C GLU A 233 1.34 -4.33 14.18
N ASN A 234 2.13 -4.52 15.23
CA ASN A 234 1.75 -5.34 16.36
C ASN A 234 2.03 -4.60 17.68
N PRO A 235 1.09 -4.60 18.66
CA PRO A 235 1.39 -4.19 20.04
C PRO A 235 2.46 -5.04 20.72
N LEU A 236 3.16 -5.94 19.99
CA LEU A 236 4.31 -6.69 20.47
C LEU A 236 5.40 -5.79 21.06
N GLN A 237 5.60 -4.56 20.56
CA GLN A 237 6.50 -3.61 21.22
C GLN A 237 6.03 -3.31 22.65
N ASP A 238 4.72 -3.09 22.82
CA ASP A 238 4.10 -2.86 24.13
C ASP A 238 4.19 -4.12 25.00
N TYR A 239 3.87 -5.31 24.47
CA TYR A 239 3.95 -6.57 25.23
C TYR A 239 5.38 -6.97 25.61
N ILE A 240 6.35 -6.74 24.72
CA ILE A 240 7.76 -7.08 24.97
C ILE A 240 8.37 -6.11 26.00
N SER A 241 7.86 -4.88 26.10
CA SER A 241 8.26 -3.96 27.17
C SER A 241 7.94 -4.45 28.59
N PHE A 242 7.05 -5.44 28.72
CA PHE A 242 6.66 -6.04 30.01
C PHE A 242 7.41 -7.35 30.36
N VAL A 243 8.33 -7.81 29.51
CA VAL A 243 9.05 -9.08 29.73
C VAL A 243 10.56 -8.81 29.72
N ASP A 244 11.21 -8.98 30.88
CA ASP A 244 12.67 -8.81 31.04
C ASP A 244 13.44 -9.85 30.19
N GLU A 245 14.55 -9.43 29.56
CA GLU A 245 15.47 -10.19 28.66
C GLU A 245 15.08 -10.39 27.17
N ASN A 246 14.55 -9.37 26.46
CA ASN A 246 14.02 -9.54 25.09
C ASN A 246 14.62 -8.70 23.93
N GLU A 247 15.73 -7.99 24.11
CA GLU A 247 16.29 -7.16 23.01
C GLU A 247 16.58 -7.97 21.73
N GLN A 248 17.12 -9.18 21.86
CA GLN A 248 17.40 -10.06 20.72
C GLN A 248 16.12 -10.57 20.03
N LEU A 249 15.00 -10.67 20.75
CA LEU A 249 13.71 -11.06 20.19
C LEU A 249 13.07 -9.90 19.41
N LEU A 250 13.21 -8.66 19.92
CA LEU A 250 12.82 -7.46 19.17
C LEU A 250 13.59 -7.34 17.87
N ASP A 251 14.92 -7.52 17.89
CA ASP A 251 15.75 -7.47 16.69
C ASP A 251 15.30 -8.49 15.65
N LYS A 252 14.98 -9.73 16.06
CA LYS A 252 14.43 -10.76 15.16
C LYS A 252 13.09 -10.36 14.57
N VAL A 253 12.20 -9.75 15.36
CA VAL A 253 10.91 -9.26 14.88
C VAL A 253 11.11 -8.12 13.88
N TYR A 254 11.98 -7.15 14.15
CA TYR A 254 12.30 -6.06 13.23
C TYR A 254 12.94 -6.55 11.93
N ILE A 255 13.81 -7.55 11.99
CA ILE A 255 14.38 -8.15 10.79
C ILE A 255 13.29 -8.87 9.99
N ASN A 256 12.35 -9.54 10.66
CA ASN A 256 11.24 -10.21 9.99
C ASN A 256 10.25 -9.24 9.35
N THR A 257 9.98 -8.05 9.91
CA THR A 257 9.12 -7.05 9.27
C THR A 257 9.73 -6.47 8.01
N LYS A 258 11.06 -6.52 7.88
CA LYS A 258 11.81 -6.11 6.68
C LYS A 258 11.81 -7.14 5.56
N ARG A 259 11.34 -8.37 5.84
CA ARG A 259 11.48 -9.52 4.94
C ARG A 259 10.29 -9.64 3.98
N ILE A 260 10.59 -9.73 2.70
CA ILE A 260 9.63 -10.00 1.62
C ILE A 260 9.88 -11.40 1.08
N SER A 261 8.89 -12.30 1.25
CA SER A 261 8.93 -13.67 0.73
C SER A 261 8.19 -13.81 -0.60
N ILE A 262 8.51 -14.83 -1.39
CA ILE A 262 7.78 -15.19 -2.61
C ILE A 262 6.28 -15.39 -2.32
N ASN A 263 5.95 -16.08 -1.23
CA ASN A 263 4.56 -16.32 -0.82
C ASN A 263 3.80 -15.03 -0.53
N SER A 264 4.47 -14.05 0.10
CA SER A 264 3.88 -12.74 0.38
C SER A 264 3.49 -12.01 -0.91
N ILE A 265 4.36 -12.04 -1.94
CA ILE A 265 4.10 -11.40 -3.23
C ILE A 265 3.05 -12.15 -4.03
N ASN A 266 3.13 -13.48 -4.09
CA ASN A 266 2.12 -14.30 -4.74
C ASN A 266 0.73 -14.01 -4.17
N ARG A 267 0.60 -13.91 -2.85
CA ARG A 267 -0.66 -13.53 -2.21
C ARG A 267 -1.19 -12.18 -2.70
N LEU A 268 -0.33 -11.16 -2.75
CA LEU A 268 -0.70 -9.82 -3.25
C LEU A 268 -1.08 -9.80 -4.74
N ILE A 269 -0.55 -10.72 -5.54
CA ILE A 269 -0.92 -10.89 -6.95
C ILE A 269 -2.26 -11.64 -7.05
N THR A 270 -2.41 -12.76 -6.35
CA THR A 270 -3.58 -13.65 -6.47
C THR A 270 -4.83 -13.10 -5.80
N GLU A 271 -4.72 -12.39 -4.67
CA GLU A 271 -5.87 -11.88 -3.92
C GLU A 271 -6.74 -10.93 -4.77
N PRO A 272 -6.18 -9.92 -5.45
CA PRO A 272 -6.95 -9.07 -6.36
C PRO A 272 -7.49 -9.84 -7.57
N LEU A 273 -6.79 -10.86 -8.06
CA LEU A 273 -7.18 -11.63 -9.25
C LEU A 273 -8.38 -12.56 -8.99
N THR A 274 -8.33 -13.32 -7.90
CA THR A 274 -9.32 -14.35 -7.54
C THR A 274 -10.58 -13.79 -6.90
N LYS A 275 -10.46 -12.68 -6.16
CA LYS A 275 -11.61 -11.97 -5.64
C LYS A 275 -12.12 -11.01 -6.72
N ASN A 276 -13.36 -11.20 -7.21
CA ASN A 276 -14.21 -10.02 -7.43
C ASN A 276 -14.04 -9.19 -6.15
N LEU A 277 -13.62 -7.93 -6.22
CA LEU A 277 -13.29 -7.07 -5.07
C LEU A 277 -14.44 -6.98 -4.05
N PHE A 278 -14.67 -8.07 -3.34
CA PHE A 278 -15.35 -8.21 -2.07
C PHE A 278 -14.27 -7.91 -1.06
N LEU A 279 -14.56 -6.87 -0.29
CA LEU A 279 -13.65 -6.28 0.66
C LEU A 279 -13.30 -7.33 1.71
N SER A 280 -12.00 -7.45 2.01
CA SER A 280 -11.57 -8.05 3.27
C SER A 280 -12.08 -7.15 4.40
N SER A 281 -12.85 -7.71 5.32
CA SER A 281 -13.06 -7.12 6.64
C SER A 281 -11.68 -6.79 7.24
N ARG A 282 -11.49 -5.55 7.71
CA ARG A 282 -10.29 -5.17 8.48
C ARG A 282 -10.25 -5.82 9.87
N LYS A 283 -11.22 -6.67 10.21
CA LYS A 283 -11.29 -7.36 11.49
C LYS A 283 -11.30 -8.87 11.25
N GLY A 284 -10.36 -9.57 11.89
CA GLY A 284 -10.60 -10.95 12.32
C GLY A 284 -11.79 -11.02 13.29
N PRO A 285 -12.00 -12.13 14.00
CA PRO A 285 -13.16 -12.32 14.87
C PRO A 285 -13.34 -11.12 15.82
N PRO A 286 -14.59 -10.73 16.10
CA PRO A 286 -14.91 -9.39 16.59
C PRO A 286 -14.24 -9.12 17.94
N ILE A 287 -13.22 -8.27 17.90
CA ILE A 287 -12.84 -7.47 19.07
C ILE A 287 -13.88 -6.35 19.12
N GLN A 288 -14.63 -6.31 20.23
CA GLN A 288 -15.57 -5.25 20.58
C GLN A 288 -14.93 -3.88 20.32
N ILE A 289 -15.41 -3.17 19.30
CA ILE A 289 -15.07 -1.76 19.11
C ILE A 289 -16.34 -0.97 19.36
N ASN A 290 -16.36 -0.32 20.52
CA ASN A 290 -17.30 0.72 20.88
C ASN A 290 -17.25 1.84 19.82
N SER A 291 -18.32 1.96 19.02
CA SER A 291 -18.65 3.21 18.33
C SER A 291 -20.11 3.53 18.61
N SER A 292 -20.34 4.64 19.31
CA SER A 292 -21.62 5.05 19.89
C SER A 292 -22.76 5.31 18.90
N THR A 293 -22.50 5.18 17.59
CA THR A 293 -23.50 5.24 16.52
C THR A 293 -23.93 3.86 16.01
N SER A 294 -23.20 2.76 16.27
CA SER A 294 -23.64 1.39 15.94
C SER A 294 -24.75 0.91 16.91
N ASP A 295 -24.68 1.34 18.17
CA ASP A 295 -25.59 0.86 19.23
C ASP A 295 -27.06 1.22 18.99
N LEU A 296 -27.38 2.32 18.29
CA LEU A 296 -28.78 2.78 18.15
C LEU A 296 -29.61 1.85 17.27
N MET A 297 -29.03 1.31 16.20
CA MET A 297 -29.69 0.30 15.37
C MET A 297 -29.93 -0.98 16.17
N PHE A 298 -28.90 -1.41 16.91
CA PHE A 298 -28.97 -2.57 17.81
C PHE A 298 -30.14 -2.43 18.80
N TYR A 299 -30.23 -1.32 19.54
CA TYR A 299 -31.32 -1.09 20.50
C TYR A 299 -32.72 -1.08 19.85
N LYS A 300 -32.86 -0.50 18.64
CA LYS A 300 -34.15 -0.44 17.94
C LYS A 300 -34.62 -1.80 17.44
N MET A 301 -33.71 -2.61 16.93
CA MET A 301 -34.01 -3.96 16.46
C MET A 301 -34.28 -4.90 17.63
N GLN A 302 -33.51 -4.80 18.71
CA GLN A 302 -33.77 -5.49 19.98
C GLN A 302 -35.14 -5.15 20.58
N CYS A 303 -35.53 -3.86 20.60
CA CYS A 303 -36.88 -3.47 21.03
C CYS A 303 -37.99 -4.04 20.13
N GLY A 304 -37.65 -4.45 18.90
CA GLY A 304 -38.53 -5.18 17.98
C GLY A 304 -38.54 -6.70 18.18
N LEU A 305 -37.82 -7.22 19.19
CA LEU A 305 -37.58 -8.64 19.47
C LEU A 305 -36.91 -9.39 18.32
N ILE A 306 -36.02 -8.73 17.59
CA ILE A 306 -35.20 -9.37 16.56
C ILE A 306 -34.00 -10.03 17.25
N GLU A 307 -33.66 -11.26 16.83
CA GLU A 307 -32.55 -12.05 17.38
C GLU A 307 -31.19 -11.38 17.14
N ASP A 308 -30.25 -11.55 18.08
CA ASP A 308 -28.92 -10.95 18.01
C ASP A 308 -28.14 -11.32 16.74
N ASP A 309 -28.20 -12.59 16.31
CA ASP A 309 -27.56 -13.07 15.09
C ASP A 309 -28.06 -12.31 13.84
N SER A 310 -29.36 -12.02 13.78
CA SER A 310 -29.95 -11.25 12.69
C SER A 310 -29.56 -9.77 12.72
N ILE A 311 -29.32 -9.22 13.92
CA ILE A 311 -28.86 -7.85 14.11
C ILE A 311 -27.39 -7.71 13.72
N GLU A 312 -26.54 -8.69 14.07
CA GLU A 312 -25.13 -8.71 13.68
C GLU A 312 -24.98 -8.76 12.15
N ILE A 313 -25.72 -9.66 11.49
CA ILE A 313 -25.77 -9.72 10.02
C ILE A 313 -26.24 -8.39 9.43
N MET A 314 -27.25 -7.75 10.02
CA MET A 314 -27.72 -6.44 9.56
C MET A 314 -26.66 -5.34 9.71
N ASP A 315 -25.83 -5.36 10.76
CA ASP A 315 -24.76 -4.37 10.95
C ASP A 315 -23.62 -4.56 9.94
N ASP A 316 -23.25 -5.82 9.66
CA ASP A 316 -22.28 -6.15 8.61
C ASP A 316 -22.77 -5.71 7.22
N LEU A 317 -24.05 -5.95 6.92
CA LEU A 317 -24.68 -5.50 5.69
C LEU A 317 -24.76 -3.97 5.61
N ARG A 318 -25.09 -3.29 6.72
CA ARG A 318 -25.10 -1.82 6.81
C ARG A 318 -23.72 -1.25 6.45
N ALA A 319 -22.65 -1.75 7.09
CA ALA A 319 -21.29 -1.31 6.83
C ALA A 319 -20.86 -1.58 5.38
N SER A 320 -21.28 -2.73 4.83
CA SER A 320 -21.05 -3.10 3.43
C SER A 320 -21.77 -2.14 2.46
N SER A 321 -23.00 -1.73 2.77
CA SER A 321 -23.76 -0.76 1.99
C SER A 321 -23.16 0.65 2.03
N GLU A 322 -22.73 1.14 3.20
CA GLU A 322 -22.04 2.43 3.31
C GLU A 322 -20.77 2.46 2.44
N THR A 323 -20.02 1.37 2.46
CA THR A 323 -18.81 1.25 1.64
C THR A 323 -19.13 1.14 0.15
N TYR A 324 -20.18 0.42 -0.22
CA TYR A 324 -20.66 0.32 -1.60
C TYR A 324 -21.03 1.70 -2.17
N ILE A 325 -21.74 2.52 -1.37
CA ILE A 325 -22.13 3.89 -1.73
C ILE A 325 -20.89 4.76 -1.96
N LEU A 326 -19.94 4.77 -1.02
CA LEU A 326 -18.69 5.53 -1.14
C LEU A 326 -17.89 5.11 -2.39
N LYS A 327 -17.79 3.81 -2.65
CA LYS A 327 -17.06 3.27 -3.80
C LYS A 327 -17.68 3.70 -5.13
N ASN A 328 -19.01 3.71 -5.22
CA ASN A 328 -19.68 4.18 -6.43
C ASN A 328 -19.52 5.69 -6.60
N TYR A 329 -19.60 6.47 -5.52
CA TYR A 329 -19.37 7.92 -5.54
C TYR A 329 -17.99 8.29 -6.11
N TYR A 330 -16.91 7.60 -5.70
CA TYR A 330 -15.56 7.88 -6.20
C TYR A 330 -15.25 7.32 -7.59
N LYS A 331 -16.04 6.37 -8.10
CA LYS A 331 -15.83 5.76 -9.42
C LYS A 331 -16.46 6.55 -10.56
N THR A 332 -17.50 7.32 -10.28
CA THR A 332 -18.27 8.01 -11.31
C THR A 332 -17.60 9.33 -11.70
N LYS A 333 -17.60 9.66 -13.00
CA LYS A 333 -17.10 10.96 -13.51
C LYS A 333 -18.01 12.14 -13.11
N ASN A 334 -19.26 11.85 -12.73
CA ASN A 334 -20.27 12.82 -12.33
C ASN A 334 -20.83 12.47 -10.93
N PRO A 335 -20.35 13.13 -9.86
CA PRO A 335 -20.78 12.87 -8.49
C PRO A 335 -22.27 13.12 -8.24
N THR A 336 -22.86 14.11 -8.94
CA THR A 336 -24.26 14.51 -8.76
C THR A 336 -25.24 13.41 -9.16
N GLU A 337 -24.97 12.74 -10.29
CA GLU A 337 -25.79 11.64 -10.78
C GLU A 337 -25.80 10.46 -9.79
N THR A 338 -24.65 10.14 -9.17
CA THR A 338 -24.57 9.05 -8.18
C THR A 338 -25.36 9.37 -6.91
N LEU A 339 -25.43 10.64 -6.52
CA LEU A 339 -26.24 11.08 -5.37
C LEU A 339 -27.75 10.98 -5.68
N GLU A 340 -28.18 11.32 -6.89
CA GLU A 340 -29.57 11.16 -7.33
C GLU A 340 -29.99 9.68 -7.37
N GLN A 341 -29.12 8.81 -7.90
CA GLN A 341 -29.33 7.36 -7.90
C GLN A 341 -29.46 6.81 -6.47
N LEU A 342 -28.60 7.27 -5.56
CA LEU A 342 -28.66 6.89 -4.15
C LEU A 342 -29.95 7.33 -3.48
N ASP A 343 -30.40 8.56 -3.72
CA ASP A 343 -31.63 9.09 -3.15
C ASP A 343 -32.87 8.31 -3.63
N GLN A 344 -32.88 7.93 -4.92
CA GLN A 344 -33.89 7.04 -5.48
C GLN A 344 -33.91 5.67 -4.78
N ILE A 345 -32.75 5.01 -4.65
CA ILE A 345 -32.67 3.70 -3.97
C ILE A 345 -33.14 3.82 -2.52
N ARG A 346 -32.67 4.84 -1.79
CA ARG A 346 -33.06 5.08 -0.39
C ARG A 346 -34.57 5.31 -0.27
N THR A 347 -35.16 6.03 -1.20
CA THR A 347 -36.61 6.27 -1.24
C THR A 347 -37.39 4.97 -1.47
N ILE A 348 -36.95 4.13 -2.40
CA ILE A 348 -37.58 2.83 -2.67
C ILE A 348 -37.53 1.92 -1.43
N VAL A 349 -36.34 1.77 -0.83
CA VAL A 349 -36.15 0.93 0.37
C VAL A 349 -36.98 1.47 1.54
N LYS A 350 -36.98 2.79 1.75
CA LYS A 350 -37.79 3.44 2.78
C LYS A 350 -39.29 3.19 2.58
N ASN A 351 -39.78 3.27 1.35
CA ASN A 351 -41.18 3.00 1.04
C ASN A 351 -41.57 1.55 1.39
N GLN A 352 -40.72 0.57 1.05
CA GLN A 352 -40.96 -0.82 1.43
C GLN A 352 -41.00 -1.02 2.95
N ALA A 353 -40.07 -0.39 3.67
CA ALA A 353 -40.06 -0.45 5.14
C ALA A 353 -41.29 0.20 5.77
N ILE A 354 -41.79 1.31 5.23
CA ILE A 354 -43.01 1.97 5.72
C ILE A 354 -44.26 1.13 5.45
N GLU A 355 -44.38 0.57 4.24
CA GLU A 355 -45.49 -0.31 3.89
C GLU A 355 -45.51 -1.57 4.76
N SER A 356 -44.34 -2.16 4.99
CA SER A 356 -44.19 -3.33 5.85
C SER A 356 -44.59 -3.01 7.30
N LYS A 357 -44.14 -1.87 7.82
CA LYS A 357 -44.56 -1.37 9.14
C LYS A 357 -46.07 -1.22 9.24
N SER A 358 -46.71 -0.64 8.22
CA SER A 358 -48.16 -0.44 8.20
C SER A 358 -48.94 -1.76 8.27
N ARG A 359 -48.45 -2.81 7.59
CA ARG A 359 -49.07 -4.14 7.57
C ARG A 359 -48.80 -4.96 8.82
N SER A 360 -47.62 -4.78 9.42
CA SER A 360 -47.18 -5.57 10.57
C SER A 360 -47.62 -4.97 11.91
N LYS A 361 -47.99 -3.68 11.94
CA LYS A 361 -48.39 -2.98 13.16
C LYS A 361 -49.75 -3.47 13.67
N LEU A 362 -49.70 -4.36 14.66
CA LEU A 362 -50.85 -4.77 15.47
C LEU A 362 -50.73 -4.14 16.87
N LYS A 363 -51.86 -3.65 17.44
CA LYS A 363 -51.85 -3.03 18.77
C LYS A 363 -51.46 -4.05 19.85
N GLY A 364 -50.34 -3.80 20.53
CA GLY A 364 -49.93 -4.55 21.72
C GLY A 364 -49.08 -5.80 21.47
N SER A 365 -48.67 -6.09 20.24
CA SER A 365 -47.76 -7.21 19.92
C SER A 365 -46.45 -6.73 19.29
N PRO A 366 -45.32 -7.40 19.57
CA PRO A 366 -44.06 -7.13 18.90
C PRO A 366 -44.22 -7.42 17.40
N TYR A 367 -43.84 -6.46 16.56
CA TYR A 367 -43.98 -6.57 15.10
C TYR A 367 -42.64 -6.53 14.36
N GLY A 368 -41.51 -6.45 15.07
CA GLY A 368 -40.20 -6.26 14.45
C GLY A 368 -39.75 -7.42 13.57
N VAL A 369 -39.93 -8.66 14.04
CA VAL A 369 -39.58 -9.88 13.27
C VAL A 369 -40.45 -10.00 12.00
N ILE A 370 -41.77 -9.85 12.14
CA ILE A 370 -42.70 -9.94 11.00
C ILE A 370 -42.42 -8.84 9.98
N MET A 371 -42.14 -7.63 10.46
CA MET A 371 -41.75 -6.50 9.61
C MET A 371 -40.43 -6.76 8.89
N LEU A 372 -39.43 -7.34 9.55
CA LEU A 372 -38.15 -7.65 8.92
C LEU A 372 -38.32 -8.67 7.79
N HIS A 373 -39.02 -9.78 8.03
CA HIS A 373 -39.26 -10.79 6.99
C HIS A 373 -40.07 -10.23 5.80
N ASP A 374 -41.11 -9.42 6.05
CA ASP A 374 -41.87 -8.81 4.95
C ASP A 374 -41.02 -7.79 4.17
N ILE A 375 -40.08 -7.08 4.83
CA ILE A 375 -39.10 -6.23 4.12
C ILE A 375 -38.21 -7.09 3.23
N GLU A 376 -37.69 -8.21 3.73
CA GLU A 376 -36.81 -9.11 2.98
C GLU A 376 -37.52 -9.66 1.72
N ASP A 377 -38.72 -10.21 1.86
CA ASP A 377 -39.54 -10.70 0.75
C ASP A 377 -39.81 -9.63 -0.31
N ARG A 378 -40.00 -8.38 0.12
CA ARG A 378 -40.24 -7.24 -0.78
C ARG A 378 -38.98 -6.81 -1.51
N LEU A 379 -37.84 -6.81 -0.84
CA LEU A 379 -36.56 -6.47 -1.45
C LEU A 379 -36.16 -7.54 -2.47
N GLU A 380 -36.36 -8.82 -2.18
CA GLU A 380 -36.16 -9.91 -3.15
C GLU A 380 -37.01 -9.71 -4.40
N LYS A 381 -38.32 -9.43 -4.23
CA LYS A 381 -39.22 -9.14 -5.36
C LYS A 381 -38.82 -7.91 -6.18
N ILE A 382 -38.20 -6.89 -5.56
CA ILE A 382 -37.67 -5.72 -6.28
C ILE A 382 -36.48 -6.12 -7.13
N VAL A 383 -35.56 -6.92 -6.59
CA VAL A 383 -34.39 -7.40 -7.34
C VAL A 383 -34.81 -8.30 -8.49
N GLU A 384 -35.86 -9.12 -8.32
CA GLU A 384 -36.37 -10.00 -9.39
C GLU A 384 -37.15 -9.25 -10.47
N ASN A 385 -38.08 -8.36 -10.09
CA ASN A 385 -39.06 -7.80 -11.03
C ASN A 385 -38.77 -6.35 -11.45
N ARG A 386 -37.96 -5.62 -10.67
CA ARG A 386 -37.73 -4.17 -10.82
C ARG A 386 -36.25 -3.80 -10.66
N HIS A 387 -35.35 -4.70 -11.06
CA HIS A 387 -33.90 -4.57 -10.87
C HIS A 387 -33.32 -3.26 -11.44
N HIS A 388 -33.90 -2.74 -12.53
CA HIS A 388 -33.50 -1.47 -13.14
C HIS A 388 -33.84 -0.23 -12.29
N ASP A 389 -34.91 -0.26 -11.51
CA ASP A 389 -35.34 0.87 -10.67
C ASP A 389 -34.40 1.13 -9.49
N VAL A 390 -33.59 0.11 -9.15
CA VAL A 390 -32.56 0.15 -8.11
C VAL A 390 -31.15 0.08 -8.70
N TYR A 391 -30.98 0.43 -9.98
CA TYR A 391 -29.68 0.49 -10.67
C TYR A 391 -28.85 -0.80 -10.56
N GLN A 392 -29.52 -1.95 -10.58
CA GLN A 392 -28.89 -3.27 -10.46
C GLN A 392 -28.14 -3.48 -9.12
N THR A 393 -28.61 -2.80 -8.07
CA THR A 393 -28.07 -2.95 -6.72
C THR A 393 -28.43 -4.34 -6.15
N PRO A 394 -27.46 -5.12 -5.65
CA PRO A 394 -27.72 -6.43 -5.05
C PRO A 394 -28.63 -6.37 -3.83
N TYR A 395 -29.37 -7.45 -3.58
CA TYR A 395 -30.29 -7.59 -2.44
C TYR A 395 -29.61 -7.28 -1.09
N GLU A 396 -28.40 -7.79 -0.88
CA GLU A 396 -27.63 -7.63 0.36
C GLU A 396 -27.35 -6.15 0.66
N ILE A 397 -27.11 -5.36 -0.39
CA ILE A 397 -26.86 -3.93 -0.28
C ILE A 397 -28.17 -3.18 0.01
N LEU A 398 -29.29 -3.58 -0.60
CA LEU A 398 -30.60 -3.01 -0.30
C LEU A 398 -31.01 -3.30 1.15
N LYS A 399 -30.75 -4.52 1.64
CA LYS A 399 -30.96 -4.91 3.04
C LYS A 399 -30.07 -4.08 3.98
N GLY A 400 -28.79 -3.87 3.66
CA GLY A 400 -27.94 -2.99 4.44
C GLY A 400 -28.40 -1.51 4.47
N ILE A 401 -29.07 -1.03 3.42
CA ILE A 401 -29.69 0.31 3.42
C ILE A 401 -30.84 0.41 4.45
N VAL A 402 -31.54 -0.69 4.73
CA VAL A 402 -32.52 -0.75 5.84
C VAL A 402 -31.82 -0.50 7.17
N GLY A 403 -30.63 -1.08 7.39
CA GLY A 403 -29.78 -0.82 8.55
C GLY A 403 -29.38 0.66 8.66
N ILE A 404 -28.95 1.27 7.54
CA ILE A 404 -28.60 2.71 7.49
C ILE A 404 -29.81 3.57 7.90
N LEU A 405 -30.97 3.32 7.30
CA LEU A 405 -32.21 4.06 7.58
C LEU A 405 -32.73 3.84 9.01
N THR A 406 -32.48 2.67 9.58
CA THR A 406 -32.79 2.37 10.99
C THR A 406 -31.90 3.18 11.91
N ASN A 407 -30.61 3.29 11.59
CA ASN A 407 -29.69 4.11 12.36
C ASN A 407 -30.06 5.61 12.30
N GLU A 408 -30.47 6.10 11.14
CA GLU A 408 -30.95 7.48 10.92
C GLU A 408 -32.37 7.78 11.48
N CYS A 409 -32.96 6.86 12.25
CA CYS A 409 -34.33 6.98 12.79
C CYS A 409 -35.44 7.10 11.73
N LYS A 410 -35.19 6.71 10.47
CA LYS A 410 -36.20 6.73 9.40
C LYS A 410 -37.05 5.45 9.38
N VAL A 411 -36.48 4.35 9.87
CA VAL A 411 -37.14 3.05 10.04
C VAL A 411 -37.06 2.62 11.50
N ALA A 412 -38.13 2.01 12.01
CA ALA A 412 -38.20 1.50 13.37
C ALA A 412 -39.07 0.24 13.44
N PHE A 413 -38.54 -0.79 14.08
CA PHE A 413 -39.13 -2.14 14.21
C PHE A 413 -40.05 -2.30 15.42
N SER A 414 -40.25 -1.22 16.19
CA SER A 414 -41.12 -1.16 17.37
C SER A 414 -41.62 0.27 17.58
N GLU A 415 -42.58 0.45 18.49
CA GLU A 415 -42.98 1.78 18.94
C GLU A 415 -41.90 2.35 19.87
N GLU A 416 -41.71 3.67 19.85
CA GLU A 416 -40.68 4.29 20.67
C GLU A 416 -41.02 4.12 22.17
N PRO A 417 -40.14 3.45 22.94
CA PRO A 417 -40.42 3.18 24.34
C PRO A 417 -40.29 4.46 25.18
N THR A 418 -41.06 4.53 26.27
CA THR A 418 -41.05 5.69 27.17
C THR A 418 -39.65 5.90 27.78
N GLY A 419 -39.00 7.01 27.41
CA GLY A 419 -37.65 7.35 27.86
C GLY A 419 -36.52 6.98 26.88
N GLY A 420 -36.85 6.51 25.68
CA GLY A 420 -35.92 6.29 24.56
C GLY A 420 -35.34 4.87 24.50
N TRP A 421 -34.90 4.48 23.29
CA TRP A 421 -34.43 3.13 22.92
C TRP A 421 -33.36 2.56 23.87
N LYS A 422 -32.36 3.37 24.22
CA LYS A 422 -31.25 2.95 25.10
C LYS A 422 -31.72 2.70 26.54
N LYS A 423 -32.63 3.53 27.06
CA LYS A 423 -33.14 3.40 28.44
C LYS A 423 -34.06 2.19 28.58
N ALA A 424 -34.83 1.88 27.54
CA ALA A 424 -35.66 0.69 27.47
C ALA A 424 -34.84 -0.60 27.52
N TRP A 425 -33.74 -0.66 26.76
CA TRP A 425 -32.81 -1.79 26.79
C TRP A 425 -32.19 -1.98 28.18
N ILE A 426 -31.64 -0.91 28.80
CA ILE A 426 -31.07 -0.98 30.16
C ILE A 426 -32.10 -1.49 31.18
N ASN A 427 -33.34 -1.01 31.11
CA ASN A 427 -34.40 -1.42 32.04
C ASN A 427 -34.86 -2.87 31.86
N HIS A 428 -34.72 -3.43 30.66
CA HIS A 428 -35.11 -4.82 30.39
C HIS A 428 -34.09 -5.83 30.96
N TYR A 429 -32.79 -5.47 30.91
CA TYR A 429 -31.67 -6.31 31.37
C TYR A 429 -31.18 -6.00 32.80
N SER A 430 -31.71 -4.96 33.47
CA SER A 430 -31.42 -4.71 34.90
C SER A 430 -32.39 -5.43 35.85
N LYS A 431 -33.26 -6.30 35.32
CA LYS A 431 -34.26 -7.08 36.07
C LYS A 431 -34.10 -8.59 35.96
N GLU A 432 -33.07 -9.06 35.25
CA GLU A 432 -32.50 -10.40 35.36
C GLU A 432 -31.21 -10.30 36.20
#